data_AF-A0A942V8X7-F1
#
_entry.id   AF-A0A942V8X7-F1
#
_cell.length_a   1.000
_cell.length_b   1.000
_cell.length_c   1.000
_cell.angle_alpha   90.00
_cell.angle_beta   90.00
_cell.angle_gamma   90.00
#
_symmetry.space_group_name_H-M   'P 1'
#
loop_
_entity.id
_entity.type
_entity.pdbx_description
1 polymer ?
#
loop_
_entity_poly.entity_id
_entity_poly.type
_entity_poly.pdbx_seq_one_letter_code
_entity_poly.pdbx_strand_id
1 'polypeptide(L)' 'LDIDMLKTIPLFSYRFWFENYKLKSFHTKFGLRRAIKKLQFIIERDMKNINYFIEKWHLFHKPNITDWEGNIRK' A
#
# COMPACT_ATOMS: atom_id res chain seq x y z
N LEU A 1 12.57 -4.24 8.61
CA LEU A 1 11.12 -4.14 8.90
C LEU A 1 10.67 -2.74 8.54
N ASP A 2 9.60 -2.57 7.78
CA ASP A 2 9.07 -1.23 7.49
C ASP A 2 8.37 -0.71 8.74
N ILE A 3 8.79 0.45 9.25
CA ILE A 3 8.27 1.05 10.50
C ILE A 3 6.76 1.22 10.44
N ASP A 4 6.23 1.40 9.22
CA ASP A 4 4.81 1.51 8.94
C ASP A 4 4.01 0.27 9.32
N MET A 5 4.58 -0.95 9.21
CA MET A 5 3.89 -2.19 9.59
C MET A 5 3.58 -2.27 11.09
N LEU A 6 4.30 -1.50 11.92
CA LEU A 6 4.06 -1.42 13.36
C LEU A 6 3.00 -0.39 13.73
N LYS A 7 2.76 0.61 12.87
CA LYS A 7 1.87 1.74 13.18
C LYS A 7 0.48 1.63 12.58
N THR A 8 0.35 1.05 11.39
CA THR A 8 -0.94 0.96 10.69
C THR A 8 -0.91 -0.19 9.66
N ILE A 9 -2.07 -0.55 9.11
CA ILE A 9 -2.13 -1.47 7.98
C ILE A 9 -1.30 -0.86 6.84
N PRO A 10 -0.39 -1.62 6.19
CA PRO A 10 0.47 -1.10 5.13
C PRO A 10 -0.30 -0.39 4.01
N LEU A 11 -1.50 -0.87 3.69
CA LEU A 11 -2.43 -0.25 2.74
C LEU A 11 -2.88 1.15 3.11
N PHE A 12 -2.83 1.54 4.38
CA PHE A 12 -3.19 2.87 4.88
C PHE A 12 -1.98 3.66 5.38
N SER A 13 -0.76 3.18 5.13
CA SER A 13 0.42 3.91 5.55
C SER A 13 0.58 5.20 4.74
N TYR A 14 1.13 6.23 5.39
CA TYR A 14 1.44 7.49 4.71
C TYR A 14 2.38 7.24 3.52
N ARG A 15 3.36 6.36 3.69
CA ARG A 15 4.31 5.99 2.65
C ARG A 15 3.63 5.33 1.44
N PHE A 16 2.63 4.48 1.71
CA PHE A 16 1.77 3.88 0.69
C PHE A 16 1.04 5.00 -0.07
N TRP A 17 0.16 5.76 0.58
CA TRP A 17 -0.70 6.74 -0.10
C TRP A 17 0.02 7.96 -0.69
N PHE A 18 1.11 8.42 -0.07
CA PHE A 18 1.66 9.75 -0.36
C PHE A 18 3.06 9.74 -0.97
N GLU A 19 3.90 8.76 -0.67
CA GLU A 19 5.30 8.77 -1.14
C GLU A 19 5.53 7.92 -2.40
N ASN A 20 4.98 6.72 -2.45
CA ASN A 20 5.33 5.74 -3.48
C ASN A 20 4.39 5.72 -4.69
N TYR A 21 3.11 6.08 -4.51
CA TYR A 21 2.09 5.99 -5.55
C TYR A 21 1.69 7.31 -6.22
N LYS A 22 2.55 8.33 -6.16
CA LYS A 22 2.28 9.63 -6.78
C LYS A 22 3.26 9.97 -7.90
N LEU A 23 2.71 10.46 -9.00
CA LEU A 23 3.50 11.13 -10.02
C LEU A 23 3.91 12.51 -9.49
N LYS A 24 5.18 12.85 -9.68
CA LYS A 24 5.73 14.19 -9.36
C LYS A 24 5.60 15.12 -10.57
N SER A 25 6.15 16.33 -10.48
CA SER A 25 6.28 17.24 -11.61
C SER A 25 7.36 16.76 -12.58
N PHE A 26 7.11 16.90 -13.89
CA PHE A 26 8.07 16.54 -14.94
C PHE A 26 8.17 17.64 -16.00
N HIS A 27 9.39 17.94 -16.43
CA HIS A 27 9.65 18.98 -17.44
C HIS A 27 9.56 18.46 -18.88
N THR A 28 9.54 17.13 -19.09
CA THR A 28 9.52 16.52 -20.43
C THR A 28 8.49 15.41 -20.54
N LYS A 29 7.91 15.25 -21.75
CA LYS A 29 6.96 14.15 -22.05
C LYS A 29 7.60 12.76 -21.86
N PHE A 30 8.89 12.62 -22.19
CA PHE A 30 9.63 11.38 -21.99
C PHE A 30 9.81 11.05 -20.50
N GLY A 31 10.18 12.06 -19.68
CA GLY A 31 10.29 11.90 -18.23
C GLY A 31 8.98 11.46 -17.59
N LEU A 32 7.87 12.08 -18.00
CA LEU A 32 6.52 11.69 -17.56
C LEU A 32 6.21 10.24 -17.93
N ARG A 33 6.42 9.83 -19.18
CA ARG A 33 6.17 8.43 -19.62
C ARG A 33 6.99 7.42 -18.83
N ARG A 34 8.26 7.72 -18.56
CA ARG A 34 9.14 6.84 -17.77
C ARG A 34 8.63 6.72 -16.32
N ALA A 35 8.19 7.83 -15.73
CA ALA A 35 7.62 7.82 -14.38
C ALA A 35 6.30 7.06 -14.30
N ILE A 36 5.42 7.20 -15.29
CA ILE A 36 4.18 6.41 -15.40
C ILE A 36 4.49 4.92 -15.43
N LYS A 37 5.42 4.48 -16.29
CA LYS A 37 5.81 3.06 -16.35
C LYS A 37 6.38 2.55 -15.03
N LYS A 38 7.21 3.35 -14.36
CA LYS A 38 7.77 2.99 -13.05
C LYS A 38 6.67 2.86 -12.00
N LEU A 39 5.73 3.80 -11.99
CA LEU A 39 4.60 3.79 -11.06
C LEU A 39 3.70 2.57 -11.29
N GLN A 40 3.37 2.27 -12.55
CA GLN A 40 2.61 1.06 -12.91
C GLN A 40 3.30 -0.21 -12.41
N PHE A 41 4.62 -0.34 -12.63
CA PHE A 41 5.38 -1.49 -12.16
C PHE A 41 5.34 -1.66 -10.64
N ILE A 42 5.46 -0.56 -9.87
CA ILE A 42 5.41 -0.61 -8.40
C ILE A 42 4.01 -1.06 -7.94
N ILE A 43 2.95 -0.45 -8.50
CA ILE A 43 1.56 -0.81 -8.17
C ILE A 43 1.33 -2.29 -8.47
N GLU A 44 1.68 -2.76 -9.66
CA GLU A 44 1.46 -4.15 -10.07
C GLU A 44 2.22 -5.12 -9.16
N ARG A 45 3.51 -4.85 -8.90
CA ARG A 45 4.34 -5.66 -8.00
C ARG A 45 3.72 -5.73 -6.60
N ASP A 46 3.27 -4.62 -6.05
CA ASP A 46 2.81 -4.56 -4.67
C ASP A 46 1.39 -5.16 -4.54
N MET A 47 0.51 -4.91 -5.51
CA MET A 47 -0.82 -5.54 -5.57
C MET A 47 -0.73 -7.05 -5.74
N LYS A 48 0.21 -7.55 -6.55
CA LYS A 48 0.46 -9.00 -6.67
C LYS A 48 0.87 -9.65 -5.35
N ASN A 49 1.49 -8.88 -4.46
CA ASN A 49 1.97 -9.35 -3.15
C ASN A 49 1.10 -8.87 -1.98
N ILE A 50 -0.10 -8.33 -2.24
CA ILE A 50 -0.95 -7.71 -1.22
C ILE A 50 -1.30 -8.66 -0.06
N ASN A 51 -1.58 -9.93 -0.38
CA ASN A 51 -1.89 -10.94 0.63
C ASN A 51 -0.72 -11.17 1.59
N TYR A 52 0.52 -11.23 1.06
CA TYR A 52 1.72 -11.37 1.88
C TYR A 52 1.89 -10.19 2.86
N PHE A 53 1.59 -8.97 2.41
CA PHE A 53 1.64 -7.79 3.29
C PHE A 53 0.57 -7.84 4.39
N ILE A 54 -0.65 -8.26 4.04
CA ILE A 54 -1.76 -8.43 4.99
C ILE A 54 -1.40 -9.49 6.04
N GLU A 55 -0.99 -10.68 5.60
CA GLU A 55 -0.58 -11.78 6.50
C GLU A 55 0.53 -11.35 7.45
N LYS A 56 1.57 -10.67 6.94
CA LYS A 56 2.62 -10.13 7.80
C LYS A 56 2.13 -9.10 8.80
N TRP A 57 1.19 -8.23 8.41
CA TRP A 57 0.61 -7.26 9.34
C TRP A 57 -0.18 -7.95 10.46
N HIS A 58 -0.91 -9.03 10.16
CA HIS A 58 -1.60 -9.86 11.15
C HIS A 58 -0.67 -10.57 12.15
N LEU A 59 0.62 -10.74 11.84
CA LEU A 59 1.59 -11.25 12.81
C LEU A 59 1.86 -10.25 13.96
N PHE A 60 1.71 -8.96 13.69
CA PHE A 60 1.96 -7.89 14.67
C PHE A 60 0.68 -7.34 15.28
N HIS A 61 -0.45 -7.44 14.57
CA HIS A 61 -1.71 -6.83 14.93
C HIS A 61 -2.85 -7.85 14.93
N LYS A 62 -3.73 -7.77 15.92
CA LYS A 62 -5.00 -8.52 15.96
C LYS A 62 -6.17 -7.57 15.70
N PRO A 63 -6.56 -7.34 14.44
CA PRO A 63 -7.76 -6.56 14.15
C PRO A 63 -9.01 -7.30 14.61
N ASN A 64 -10.04 -6.53 14.96
CA ASN A 64 -11.40 -7.07 15.03
C ASN A 64 -11.88 -7.35 13.61
N ILE A 65 -12.35 -8.57 13.37
CA ILE A 65 -13.02 -8.91 12.11
C ILE A 65 -14.45 -8.44 12.23
N THR A 66 -14.90 -7.57 11.33
CA THR A 66 -16.27 -7.08 11.31
C THR A 66 -17.01 -7.56 10.06
N ASP A 67 -18.34 -7.65 10.13
CA ASP A 67 -19.17 -7.70 8.93
C ASP A 67 -19.24 -6.33 8.24
N TRP A 68 -19.99 -6.26 7.14
CA TRP A 68 -20.15 -5.03 6.35
C TRP A 68 -20.89 -3.93 7.12
N GLU A 69 -21.72 -4.33 8.09
CA GLU A 69 -22.49 -3.47 8.98
C GLU A 69 -21.67 -2.97 10.19
N GLY A 70 -20.44 -3.47 10.37
CA GLY A 70 -19.52 -3.08 11.44
C GLY A 70 -19.67 -3.88 12.74
N ASN A 71 -20.48 -4.94 12.76
CA ASN A 71 -20.56 -5.84 13.91
C ASN A 71 -19.33 -6.75 13.95
N ILE A 72 -18.75 -6.91 15.14
CA ILE A 72 -17.59 -7.79 15.33
C ILE A 72 -18.05 -9.24 15.19
N ARG A 73 -17.48 -9.95 14.21
CA ARG A 73 -17.58 -11.39 14.10
C ARG A 73 -16.64 -12.01 15.14
N LYS A 74 -17.26 -12.65 16.15
CA LYS A 74 -16.55 -13.50 17.12
C LYS A 74 -16.02 -14.76 16.45
#